data_AF-A0A940P3I7-F1
#
_entry.id   AF-A0A940P3I7-F1
#
_cell.length_a   1.000
_cell.length_b   1.000
_cell.length_c   1.000
_cell.angle_alpha   90.00
_cell.angle_beta   90.00
_cell.angle_gamma   90.00
#
_symmetry.space_group_name_H-M   'P 1'
#
loop_
_entity.id
_entity.type
_entity.pdbx_description
1 polymer ?
#
loop_
_entity_poly.entity_id
_entity_poly.type
_entity_poly.pdbx_seq_one_letter_code
_entity_poly.pdbx_strand_id
1 'polypeptide(L)'
;IFAKWAGIEQKAHADWESEPDIRAARLGLYDDGYMGSDSDLGTYADRAAETAWLGRQTVRSYFGGEFSGNLEFAQKYETYLPQNAIPEMYLTHLSYINSNIFGLYNDYTFGKEYDVPDADNSAYYGQTVRKFIRDHLGYRFILRDVKLSKETEQGGNLQIRFSVENTGFANPVRQQKAELLLEKDCKFIRIPLTLDSRNWHSRETVREQISVKLPGGIDPDKWNVYLKLSVGENTVDQCHLRSVRFANPDIWQPALGANFIGTVQVRPSEDSIQATSPDSSDGILYTLSGLQIVDGARSYDGEQGKPAAEHENAAIWLHQDAENLYVTAKYDTGAEAEVHNLHLKNQTNGESYWIYFASNGFIYFDHGEPVGVLQKHSGGIIEFQIPFGDVMGLGAGVTISDVRYALQDSANDWKVSSDVTAKEPFTLQDSITVYNTLQTVPLMKEQSYVMRVLTDAKDASYQWYHSGAPIVNATEDHYRIESADTDSAGTYSVRITKPSGAERTVDICTISPVYDSLLRGDADGDGKITRDDLSELLDYLLTKSDTVKFPAAADCNGDGILNAADLTLLRRMLESDAKS
;
A
#
# COMPACT_ATOMS: atom_id res chain seq x y z
N ILE A 1 -36.75 -10.40 11.48
CA ILE A 1 -36.64 -11.13 10.18
C ILE A 1 -35.60 -12.27 10.25
N PHE A 2 -34.41 -12.00 10.80
CA PHE A 2 -33.34 -13.01 10.96
C PHE A 2 -33.81 -14.29 11.66
N ALA A 3 -34.45 -14.18 12.84
CA ALA A 3 -34.91 -15.35 13.60
C ALA A 3 -35.76 -16.32 12.76
N LYS A 4 -36.68 -15.78 11.95
CA LYS A 4 -37.52 -16.57 11.02
C LYS A 4 -36.70 -17.22 9.91
N TRP A 5 -35.72 -16.51 9.35
CA TRP A 5 -34.83 -17.04 8.31
C TRP A 5 -33.89 -18.13 8.85
N ALA A 6 -33.33 -17.94 10.04
CA ALA A 6 -32.46 -18.89 10.73
C ALA A 6 -33.21 -20.06 11.38
N GLY A 7 -34.55 -20.01 11.42
CA GLY A 7 -35.38 -21.06 12.02
C GLY A 7 -35.30 -21.13 13.54
N ILE A 8 -34.99 -20.01 14.21
CA ILE A 8 -34.86 -19.92 15.67
C ILE A 8 -36.06 -19.22 16.31
N GLU A 9 -36.38 -19.59 17.55
CA GLU A 9 -37.43 -18.91 18.33
C GLU A 9 -37.00 -17.47 18.65
N GLN A 10 -37.94 -16.52 18.57
CA GLN A 10 -37.64 -15.09 18.75
C GLN A 10 -37.02 -14.77 20.11
N LYS A 11 -37.39 -15.49 21.17
CA LYS A 11 -36.79 -15.35 22.52
C LYS A 11 -35.34 -15.83 22.62
N ALA A 12 -34.88 -16.68 21.71
CA ALA A 12 -33.50 -17.18 21.67
C ALA A 12 -32.60 -16.32 20.75
N HIS A 13 -33.18 -15.33 20.07
CA HIS A 13 -32.49 -14.43 19.15
C HIS A 13 -31.38 -13.64 19.85
N ALA A 14 -31.67 -13.13 21.05
CA ALA A 14 -30.78 -12.29 21.84
C ALA A 14 -29.49 -12.97 22.28
N ASP A 15 -29.40 -14.30 22.21
CA ASP A 15 -28.23 -15.12 22.59
C ASP A 15 -27.62 -15.86 21.40
N TRP A 16 -28.20 -15.74 20.19
CA TRP A 16 -27.67 -16.42 19.01
C TRP A 16 -26.29 -15.88 18.63
N GLU A 17 -25.39 -16.80 18.27
CA GLU A 17 -24.06 -16.53 17.71
C GLU A 17 -23.88 -17.40 16.47
N SER A 18 -23.45 -16.77 15.37
CA SER A 18 -23.24 -17.49 14.12
C SER A 18 -21.83 -18.08 14.08
N GLU A 19 -21.72 -19.38 13.85
CA GLU A 19 -20.43 -20.03 13.59
C GLU A 19 -19.69 -19.36 12.41
N PRO A 20 -18.36 -19.18 12.48
CA PRO A 20 -17.53 -18.54 11.46
C PRO A 20 -17.88 -18.82 9.99
N ASP A 21 -18.17 -20.08 9.66
CA ASP A 21 -18.20 -20.57 8.28
C ASP A 21 -19.63 -20.82 7.73
N ILE A 22 -20.67 -20.47 8.49
CA ILE A 22 -22.05 -20.63 8.02
C ILE A 22 -22.55 -19.38 7.30
N ARG A 23 -23.53 -19.56 6.39
CA ARG A 23 -24.15 -18.44 5.65
C ARG A 23 -24.71 -17.35 6.58
N ALA A 24 -25.17 -17.75 7.76
CA ALA A 24 -25.71 -16.81 8.75
C ALA A 24 -24.67 -15.79 9.19
N ALA A 25 -23.40 -16.14 9.38
CA ALA A 25 -22.34 -15.23 9.83
C ALA A 25 -22.03 -14.10 8.82
N ARG A 26 -22.50 -14.24 7.57
CA ARG A 26 -22.32 -13.24 6.52
C ARG A 26 -23.50 -12.28 6.38
N LEU A 27 -24.54 -12.47 7.20
CA LEU A 27 -25.71 -11.61 7.16
C LEU A 27 -25.46 -10.34 7.99
N GLY A 28 -25.56 -9.19 7.33
CA GLY A 28 -25.58 -7.87 7.95
C GLY A 28 -27.00 -7.31 8.03
N LEU A 29 -27.14 -6.10 8.58
CA LEU A 29 -28.40 -5.38 8.66
C LEU A 29 -28.24 -3.97 8.09
N TYR A 30 -29.22 -3.56 7.28
CA TYR A 30 -29.43 -2.18 6.85
C TYR A 30 -30.56 -1.58 7.68
N ASP A 31 -30.31 -0.45 8.34
CA ASP A 31 -31.29 0.29 9.12
C ASP A 31 -31.57 1.65 8.45
N ASP A 32 -32.77 1.83 7.89
CA ASP A 32 -33.19 3.04 7.16
C ASP A 32 -33.81 4.12 8.07
N GLY A 33 -33.91 3.83 9.37
CA GLY A 33 -34.48 4.69 10.39
C GLY A 33 -33.58 4.85 11.61
N TYR A 34 -32.27 4.63 11.46
CA TYR A 34 -31.34 4.50 12.57
C TYR A 34 -31.40 5.73 13.49
N MET A 35 -31.53 5.49 14.80
CA MET A 35 -31.69 6.51 15.83
C MET A 35 -32.91 7.43 15.64
N GLY A 36 -33.93 6.97 14.92
CA GLY A 36 -35.13 7.74 14.58
C GLY A 36 -36.28 7.59 15.58
N SER A 37 -36.33 6.49 16.33
CA SER A 37 -37.31 6.25 17.40
C SER A 37 -36.87 5.09 18.30
N ASP A 38 -37.64 4.74 19.33
CA ASP A 38 -37.34 3.55 20.15
C ASP A 38 -37.24 2.25 19.31
N SER A 39 -37.99 2.19 18.20
CA SER A 39 -38.04 1.06 17.27
C SER A 39 -37.25 1.28 15.98
N ASP A 40 -36.55 2.41 15.82
CA ASP A 40 -35.99 2.90 14.54
C ASP A 40 -36.98 2.74 13.39
N LEU A 41 -38.16 3.36 13.56
CA LEU A 41 -39.27 3.37 12.60
C LEU A 41 -39.82 1.99 12.21
N GLY A 42 -39.49 0.95 12.98
CA GLY A 42 -39.99 -0.41 12.79
C GLY A 42 -38.89 -1.43 12.46
N THR A 43 -37.62 -1.01 12.40
CA THR A 43 -36.47 -1.91 12.34
C THR A 43 -36.46 -2.86 13.54
N TYR A 44 -36.66 -2.32 14.75
CA TYR A 44 -36.62 -3.09 15.98
C TYR A 44 -38.01 -3.37 16.54
N ALA A 45 -38.29 -4.64 16.79
CA ALA A 45 -39.45 -5.06 17.60
C ALA A 45 -39.09 -5.12 19.09
N ASP A 46 -37.85 -5.49 19.40
CA ASP A 46 -37.26 -5.47 20.74
C ASP A 46 -35.81 -5.00 20.61
N ARG A 47 -35.61 -3.68 20.72
CA ARG A 47 -34.31 -3.03 20.48
C ARG A 47 -33.21 -3.62 21.34
N ALA A 48 -33.48 -3.91 22.62
CA ALA A 48 -32.48 -4.43 23.53
C ALA A 48 -32.00 -5.83 23.11
N ALA A 49 -32.93 -6.73 22.80
CA ALA A 49 -32.60 -8.07 22.34
C ALA A 49 -31.92 -8.08 20.96
N GLU A 50 -32.37 -7.21 20.05
CA GLU A 50 -31.91 -7.20 18.66
C GLU A 50 -30.56 -6.48 18.50
N THR A 51 -30.29 -5.42 19.26
CA THR A 51 -28.95 -4.78 19.30
C THR A 51 -27.90 -5.64 20.00
N ALA A 52 -28.29 -6.39 21.05
CA ALA A 52 -27.42 -7.39 21.66
C ALA A 52 -27.04 -8.51 20.67
N TRP A 53 -28.00 -8.97 19.87
CA TRP A 53 -27.73 -9.91 18.78
C TRP A 53 -26.82 -9.31 17.71
N LEU A 54 -27.11 -8.09 17.25
CA LEU A 54 -26.25 -7.39 16.29
C LEU A 54 -24.81 -7.33 16.78
N GLY A 55 -24.57 -7.00 18.05
CA GLY A 55 -23.21 -6.90 18.58
C GLY A 55 -22.37 -8.18 18.53
N ARG A 56 -22.99 -9.35 18.42
CA ARG A 56 -22.29 -10.62 18.13
C ARG A 56 -22.27 -10.95 16.64
N GLN A 57 -23.34 -10.62 15.93
CA GLN A 57 -23.50 -10.92 14.51
C GLN A 57 -22.58 -10.07 13.61
N THR A 58 -22.43 -8.78 13.91
CA THR A 58 -21.77 -7.79 13.03
C THR A 58 -20.28 -7.61 13.34
N VAL A 59 -19.71 -8.53 14.13
CA VAL A 59 -18.25 -8.68 14.28
C VAL A 59 -17.59 -9.03 12.93
N ARG A 60 -18.33 -9.73 12.04
CA ARG A 60 -17.87 -10.22 10.73
C ARG A 60 -18.83 -9.90 9.57
N SER A 61 -19.81 -9.04 9.81
CA SER A 61 -20.76 -8.58 8.79
C SER A 61 -21.01 -7.09 8.96
N TYR A 62 -21.61 -6.46 7.96
CA TYR A 62 -21.82 -5.02 8.01
C TYR A 62 -23.10 -4.66 8.76
N PHE A 63 -23.02 -3.61 9.57
CA PHE A 63 -24.17 -2.88 10.09
C PHE A 63 -24.07 -1.41 9.69
N GLY A 64 -25.19 -0.83 9.28
CA GLY A 64 -25.24 0.56 8.84
C GLY A 64 -26.55 0.90 8.15
N GLY A 65 -26.61 2.06 7.53
CA GLY A 65 -27.78 2.48 6.77
C GLY A 65 -27.93 4.00 6.74
N GLU A 66 -29.09 4.48 7.18
CA GLU A 66 -29.44 5.90 7.17
C GLU A 66 -29.89 6.34 8.57
N PHE A 67 -29.37 7.49 9.02
CA PHE A 67 -30.07 8.21 10.07
C PHE A 67 -31.45 8.62 9.56
N SER A 68 -32.45 8.61 10.45
CA SER A 68 -33.79 9.07 10.12
C SER A 68 -33.77 10.45 9.46
N GLY A 69 -34.44 10.60 8.31
CA GLY A 69 -34.50 11.90 7.61
C GLY A 69 -35.33 12.97 8.32
N ASN A 70 -36.08 12.62 9.38
CA ASN A 70 -36.99 13.53 10.06
C ASN A 70 -36.48 13.88 11.47
N LEU A 71 -35.68 14.95 11.57
CA LEU A 71 -35.07 15.39 12.82
C LEU A 71 -36.11 15.75 13.89
N GLU A 72 -37.19 16.44 13.53
CA GLU A 72 -38.26 16.82 14.46
C GLU A 72 -38.95 15.58 15.06
N PHE A 73 -39.06 14.51 14.28
CA PHE A 73 -39.62 13.25 14.76
C PHE A 73 -38.65 12.52 15.69
N ALA A 74 -37.37 12.41 15.31
CA ALA A 74 -36.33 11.78 16.13
C ALA A 74 -36.21 12.46 17.51
N GLN A 75 -36.34 13.79 17.55
CA GLN A 75 -36.28 14.58 18.78
C GLN A 75 -37.38 14.28 19.82
N LYS A 76 -38.39 13.47 19.48
CA LYS A 76 -39.42 12.99 20.42
C LYS A 76 -38.96 11.81 21.28
N TYR A 77 -37.83 11.19 20.92
CA TYR A 77 -37.27 10.02 21.56
C TYR A 77 -35.90 10.36 22.17
N GLU A 78 -35.26 9.41 22.83
CA GLU A 78 -33.93 9.62 23.43
C GLU A 78 -32.82 8.88 22.69
N THR A 79 -33.15 8.04 21.71
CA THR A 79 -32.18 7.17 21.01
C THR A 79 -31.06 7.97 20.33
N TYR A 80 -31.37 9.09 19.70
CA TYR A 80 -30.37 9.97 19.06
C TYR A 80 -29.45 10.70 20.05
N LEU A 81 -29.77 10.75 21.35
CA LEU A 81 -28.94 11.47 22.31
C LEU A 81 -27.56 10.79 22.41
N PRO A 82 -26.44 11.53 22.46
CA PRO A 82 -25.11 10.93 22.40
C PRO A 82 -24.85 9.85 23.46
N GLN A 83 -25.38 10.02 24.68
CA GLN A 83 -25.27 9.03 25.76
C GLN A 83 -25.92 7.66 25.44
N ASN A 84 -26.84 7.62 24.49
CA ASN A 84 -27.52 6.39 24.05
C ASN A 84 -26.96 5.93 22.70
N ALA A 85 -26.77 6.86 21.76
CA ALA A 85 -26.32 6.56 20.41
C ALA A 85 -24.89 6.02 20.37
N ILE A 86 -23.93 6.65 21.08
CA ILE A 86 -22.51 6.26 21.02
C ILE A 86 -22.28 4.83 21.55
N PRO A 87 -22.81 4.44 22.73
CA PRO A 87 -22.70 3.06 23.19
C PRO A 87 -23.29 2.04 22.22
N GLU A 88 -24.42 2.36 21.58
CA GLU A 88 -25.04 1.46 20.61
C GLU A 88 -24.20 1.35 19.33
N MET A 89 -23.59 2.43 18.84
CA MET A 89 -22.69 2.39 17.67
C MET A 89 -21.51 1.44 17.88
N TYR A 90 -20.88 1.48 19.07
CA TYR A 90 -19.85 0.50 19.44
C TYR A 90 -20.42 -0.91 19.62
N LEU A 91 -21.57 -1.05 20.27
CA LEU A 91 -22.21 -2.35 20.50
C LEU A 91 -22.50 -3.06 19.18
N THR A 92 -23.08 -2.35 18.22
CA THR A 92 -23.60 -2.88 16.95
C THR A 92 -22.58 -2.89 15.81
N HIS A 93 -21.34 -2.45 16.07
CA HIS A 93 -20.27 -2.35 15.08
C HIS A 93 -20.64 -1.49 13.86
N LEU A 94 -21.09 -0.26 14.09
CA LEU A 94 -21.53 0.66 13.02
C LEU A 94 -20.43 0.86 11.95
N SER A 95 -20.63 0.23 10.80
CA SER A 95 -19.62 0.09 9.75
C SER A 95 -19.69 1.23 8.73
N TYR A 96 -20.90 1.68 8.41
CA TYR A 96 -21.16 2.77 7.47
C TYR A 96 -22.48 3.47 7.85
N ILE A 97 -22.64 4.72 7.44
CA ILE A 97 -23.88 5.47 7.58
C ILE A 97 -23.92 6.53 6.47
N ASN A 98 -25.11 6.97 6.07
CA ASN A 98 -25.24 8.09 5.14
C ASN A 98 -24.55 9.37 5.67
N SER A 99 -24.08 10.22 4.76
CA SER A 99 -23.34 11.44 5.11
C SER A 99 -24.19 12.48 5.86
N ASN A 100 -25.52 12.32 5.85
CA ASN A 100 -26.49 13.11 6.61
C ASN A 100 -26.54 12.70 8.09
N ILE A 101 -25.36 12.47 8.69
CA ILE A 101 -25.20 12.42 10.16
C ILE A 101 -25.97 13.59 10.74
N PHE A 102 -26.87 13.34 11.70
CA PHE A 102 -27.78 14.36 12.20
C PHE A 102 -27.04 15.68 12.46
N GLY A 103 -27.48 16.74 11.78
CA GLY A 103 -26.86 18.06 11.88
C GLY A 103 -26.83 18.57 13.32
N LEU A 104 -27.77 18.11 14.17
CA LEU A 104 -27.80 18.43 15.59
C LEU A 104 -26.53 18.00 16.33
N TYR A 105 -25.82 16.96 15.89
CA TYR A 105 -24.58 16.53 16.56
C TYR A 105 -23.44 17.56 16.46
N ASN A 106 -23.62 18.64 15.69
CA ASN A 106 -22.76 19.82 15.78
C ASN A 106 -22.96 20.60 17.08
N ASP A 107 -24.16 20.56 17.66
CA ASP A 107 -24.53 21.29 18.87
C ASP A 107 -24.19 20.51 20.16
N TYR A 108 -23.84 19.23 20.04
CA TYR A 108 -23.38 18.41 21.15
C TYR A 108 -21.86 18.40 21.23
N THR A 109 -21.34 18.63 22.42
CA THR A 109 -19.93 18.52 22.72
C THR A 109 -19.66 17.14 23.31
N PHE A 110 -18.70 16.41 22.75
CA PHE A 110 -18.30 15.13 23.29
C PHE A 110 -17.59 15.32 24.63
N GLY A 111 -18.09 14.65 25.66
CA GLY A 111 -17.57 14.68 27.02
C GLY A 111 -17.33 13.27 27.56
N LYS A 112 -16.65 13.19 28.71
CA LYS A 112 -16.31 11.93 29.38
C LYS A 112 -17.55 11.08 29.72
N GLU A 113 -18.69 11.72 29.91
CA GLU A 113 -19.98 11.07 30.14
C GLU A 113 -20.46 10.17 28.98
N TYR A 114 -19.90 10.32 27.78
CA TYR A 114 -20.22 9.49 26.62
C TYR A 114 -19.21 8.37 26.36
N ASP A 115 -18.17 8.25 27.19
CA ASP A 115 -17.20 7.18 27.04
C ASP A 115 -17.81 5.80 27.29
N VAL A 116 -17.30 4.84 26.54
CA VAL A 116 -17.59 3.42 26.72
C VAL A 116 -16.40 2.74 27.37
N PRO A 117 -16.61 1.62 28.10
CA PRO A 117 -15.51 0.83 28.64
C PRO A 117 -14.51 0.44 27.54
N ASP A 118 -13.24 0.44 27.94
CA ASP A 118 -12.09 0.02 27.14
C ASP A 118 -11.78 0.90 25.91
N ALA A 119 -12.42 2.06 25.77
CA ALA A 119 -12.09 3.06 24.76
C ALA A 119 -11.49 4.32 25.41
N ASP A 120 -10.36 4.82 24.88
CA ASP A 120 -9.82 6.14 25.23
C ASP A 120 -10.20 7.18 24.17
N ASN A 121 -11.24 7.95 24.45
CA ASN A 121 -11.71 9.04 23.58
C ASN A 121 -11.31 10.42 24.10
N SER A 122 -10.34 10.52 25.01
CA SER A 122 -9.97 11.79 25.63
C SER A 122 -9.53 12.87 24.63
N ALA A 123 -9.01 12.48 23.47
CA ALA A 123 -8.68 13.37 22.35
C ALA A 123 -9.90 14.10 21.75
N TYR A 124 -11.11 13.65 22.03
CA TYR A 124 -12.36 14.23 21.53
C TYR A 124 -13.12 15.04 22.57
N TYR A 125 -12.65 15.11 23.82
CA TYR A 125 -13.27 15.97 24.82
C TYR A 125 -13.26 17.43 24.35
N GLY A 126 -14.44 18.07 24.34
CA GLY A 126 -14.59 19.43 23.83
C GLY A 126 -14.75 19.53 22.30
N GLN A 127 -14.66 18.42 21.57
CA GLN A 127 -14.98 18.36 20.13
C GLN A 127 -16.47 18.12 19.92
N THR A 128 -16.98 18.39 18.71
CA THR A 128 -18.38 18.07 18.41
C THR A 128 -18.59 16.55 18.33
N VAL A 129 -19.76 16.08 18.77
CA VAL A 129 -20.16 14.67 18.61
C VAL A 129 -20.16 14.27 17.14
N ARG A 130 -20.51 15.20 16.22
CA ARG A 130 -20.44 14.94 14.78
C ARG A 130 -19.02 14.60 14.33
N LYS A 131 -18.00 15.31 14.82
CA LYS A 131 -16.60 15.01 14.51
C LYS A 131 -16.21 13.65 15.09
N PHE A 132 -16.60 13.36 16.34
CA PHE A 132 -16.36 12.05 16.96
C PHE A 132 -16.92 10.91 16.10
N ILE A 133 -18.21 10.95 15.75
CA ILE A 133 -18.87 9.90 14.94
C ILE A 133 -18.16 9.73 13.59
N ARG A 134 -17.88 10.83 12.88
CA ARG A 134 -17.18 10.79 11.58
C ARG A 134 -15.82 10.10 11.69
N ASP A 135 -15.06 10.47 12.72
CA ASP A 135 -13.70 10.00 12.89
C ASP A 135 -13.66 8.55 13.41
N HIS A 136 -14.77 7.99 13.91
CA HIS A 136 -14.89 6.61 14.43
C HIS A 136 -15.68 5.63 13.54
N LEU A 137 -16.32 6.10 12.45
CA LEU A 137 -17.16 5.25 11.60
C LEU A 137 -16.40 4.07 10.96
N GLY A 138 -16.87 2.82 11.14
CA GLY A 138 -16.14 1.65 10.65
C GLY A 138 -14.92 1.33 11.54
N TYR A 139 -13.87 0.73 10.98
CA TYR A 139 -12.61 0.52 11.69
C TYR A 139 -11.69 1.74 11.57
N ARG A 140 -10.88 2.00 12.60
CA ARG A 140 -9.90 3.10 12.66
C ARG A 140 -8.64 2.66 13.37
N PHE A 141 -7.63 2.32 12.59
CA PHE A 141 -6.37 1.82 13.14
C PHE A 141 -5.42 2.94 13.53
N ILE A 142 -4.86 2.83 14.72
CA ILE A 142 -3.81 3.70 15.25
C ILE A 142 -2.66 2.82 15.74
N LEU A 143 -1.46 3.04 15.21
CA LEU A 143 -0.23 2.48 15.79
C LEU A 143 0.08 3.20 17.10
N ARG A 144 0.23 2.43 18.17
CA ARG A 144 0.52 2.94 19.53
C ARG A 144 1.98 2.78 19.95
N ASP A 145 2.63 1.68 19.55
CA ASP A 145 4.04 1.40 19.79
C ASP A 145 4.59 0.66 18.57
N VAL A 146 5.83 0.97 18.18
CA VAL A 146 6.57 0.21 17.17
C VAL A 146 8.01 0.06 17.63
N LYS A 147 8.50 -1.18 17.58
CA LYS A 147 9.89 -1.55 17.86
C LYS A 147 10.37 -2.47 16.76
N LEU A 148 11.40 -2.03 16.05
CA LEU A 148 12.06 -2.82 15.02
C LEU A 148 13.55 -2.97 15.33
N SER A 149 14.18 -4.01 14.77
CA SER A 149 15.64 -4.10 14.71
C SER A 149 16.20 -2.81 14.10
N LYS A 150 17.15 -2.18 14.79
CA LYS A 150 17.82 -0.97 14.28
C LYS A 150 18.71 -1.28 13.08
N GLU A 151 19.30 -2.47 13.10
CA GLU A 151 20.21 -2.97 12.07
C GLU A 151 19.95 -4.44 11.78
N THR A 152 20.26 -4.86 10.56
CA THR A 152 20.33 -6.24 10.10
C THR A 152 21.36 -6.31 8.98
N GLU A 153 21.78 -7.50 8.59
CA GLU A 153 22.61 -7.71 7.40
C GLU A 153 21.76 -8.10 6.19
N GLN A 154 22.35 -8.01 5.00
CA GLN A 154 21.79 -8.60 3.78
C GLN A 154 21.42 -10.06 4.03
N GLY A 155 20.19 -10.46 3.68
CA GLY A 155 19.73 -11.83 3.92
C GLY A 155 19.35 -12.19 5.36
N GLY A 156 19.60 -11.29 6.32
CA GLY A 156 19.26 -11.47 7.72
C GLY A 156 17.77 -11.34 8.03
N ASN A 157 17.43 -11.41 9.32
CA ASN A 157 16.05 -11.31 9.81
C ASN A 157 15.76 -9.94 10.44
N LEU A 158 14.77 -9.25 9.90
CA LEU A 158 14.18 -8.05 10.49
C LEU A 158 13.08 -8.45 11.49
N GLN A 159 13.31 -8.16 12.77
CA GLN A 159 12.32 -8.35 13.83
C GLN A 159 11.51 -7.06 14.02
N ILE A 160 10.19 -7.18 14.05
CA ILE A 160 9.28 -6.05 14.25
C ILE A 160 8.21 -6.45 15.27
N ARG A 161 8.02 -5.61 16.27
CA ARG A 161 6.90 -5.67 17.21
C ARG A 161 6.15 -4.35 17.16
N PHE A 162 4.84 -4.41 17.01
CA PHE A 162 4.01 -3.22 17.06
C PHE A 162 2.71 -3.49 17.79
N SER A 163 2.07 -2.42 18.28
CA SER A 163 0.71 -2.49 18.79
C SER A 163 -0.20 -1.57 18.00
N VAL A 164 -1.34 -2.11 17.59
CA VAL A 164 -2.37 -1.41 16.84
C VAL A 164 -3.66 -1.39 17.65
N GLU A 165 -4.24 -0.21 17.79
CA GLU A 165 -5.56 -0.03 18.39
C GLU A 165 -6.58 0.23 17.29
N ASN A 166 -7.73 -0.40 17.38
CA ASN A 166 -8.89 -0.04 16.56
C ASN A 166 -9.82 0.85 17.38
N THR A 167 -9.75 2.16 17.17
CA THR A 167 -10.63 3.10 17.87
C THR A 167 -12.02 3.18 17.25
N GLY A 168 -12.21 2.63 16.05
CA GLY A 168 -13.46 2.77 15.30
C GLY A 168 -14.59 1.95 15.91
N PHE A 169 -15.83 2.24 15.49
CA PHE A 169 -17.01 1.52 15.96
C PHE A 169 -17.01 0.05 15.53
N ALA A 170 -16.42 -0.29 14.38
CA ALA A 170 -16.53 -1.61 13.76
C ALA A 170 -15.18 -2.30 13.52
N ASN A 171 -15.27 -3.59 13.18
CA ASN A 171 -14.13 -4.42 12.79
C ASN A 171 -13.95 -4.43 11.26
N PRO A 172 -12.77 -4.80 10.75
CA PRO A 172 -12.64 -5.17 9.34
C PRO A 172 -13.45 -6.43 9.04
N VAL A 173 -14.38 -6.32 8.10
CA VAL A 173 -15.18 -7.46 7.64
C VAL A 173 -14.46 -8.26 6.54
N ARG A 174 -13.88 -7.55 5.57
CA ARG A 174 -13.12 -8.18 4.48
C ARG A 174 -11.69 -8.46 4.92
N GLN A 175 -11.21 -9.66 4.59
CA GLN A 175 -9.80 -9.99 4.76
C GLN A 175 -8.92 -9.03 3.95
N GLN A 176 -7.88 -8.52 4.59
CA GLN A 176 -6.90 -7.63 3.98
C GLN A 176 -5.60 -8.41 3.79
N LYS A 177 -4.97 -8.25 2.63
CA LYS A 177 -3.62 -8.73 2.39
C LYS A 177 -2.66 -7.83 3.15
N ALA A 178 -1.83 -8.42 4.01
CA ALA A 178 -0.78 -7.71 4.73
C ALA A 178 0.58 -7.88 4.04
N GLU A 179 1.30 -6.78 3.87
CA GLU A 179 2.63 -6.76 3.28
C GLU A 179 3.54 -5.81 4.06
N LEU A 180 4.81 -6.17 4.20
CA LEU A 180 5.87 -5.26 4.59
C LEU A 180 6.49 -4.69 3.31
N LEU A 181 6.64 -3.36 3.25
CA LEU A 181 7.39 -2.70 2.17
C LEU A 181 8.69 -2.14 2.72
N LEU A 182 9.81 -2.49 2.11
CA LEU A 182 11.08 -1.80 2.33
C LEU A 182 11.30 -0.86 1.15
N GLU A 183 11.42 0.44 1.40
CA GLU A 183 11.60 1.46 0.37
C GLU A 183 12.87 2.28 0.61
N LYS A 184 13.55 2.61 -0.49
CA LYS A 184 14.71 3.49 -0.56
C LYS A 184 14.79 4.08 -1.96
N ASP A 185 14.96 5.40 -2.05
CA ASP A 185 15.19 6.13 -3.31
C ASP A 185 14.15 5.79 -4.40
N CYS A 186 12.87 5.71 -4.03
CA CYS A 186 11.76 5.34 -4.93
C CYS A 186 11.85 3.91 -5.48
N LYS A 187 12.71 3.07 -4.91
CA LYS A 187 12.75 1.63 -5.13
C LYS A 187 12.18 0.92 -3.91
N PHE A 188 11.46 -0.16 -4.12
CA PHE A 188 10.90 -0.88 -3.00
C PHE A 188 10.78 -2.37 -3.24
N ILE A 189 10.74 -3.10 -2.14
CA ILE A 189 10.57 -4.54 -2.07
C ILE A 189 9.26 -4.83 -1.31
N ARG A 190 8.55 -5.89 -1.71
CA ARG A 190 7.30 -6.32 -1.09
C ARG A 190 7.50 -7.68 -0.44
N ILE A 191 7.17 -7.79 0.84
CA ILE A 191 7.27 -9.05 1.57
C ILE A 191 5.89 -9.40 2.15
N PRO A 192 5.24 -10.48 1.69
CA PRO A 192 3.96 -10.91 2.22
C PRO A 192 4.03 -11.25 3.72
N LEU A 193 2.99 -10.89 4.46
CA LEU A 193 2.85 -11.21 5.88
C LEU A 193 1.62 -12.10 6.10
N THR A 194 1.65 -12.88 7.17
CA THR A 194 0.53 -13.74 7.61
C THR A 194 -0.43 -13.05 8.59
N LEU A 195 -0.29 -11.73 8.77
CA LEU A 195 -1.14 -10.93 9.66
C LEU A 195 -2.60 -10.93 9.18
N ASP A 196 -3.53 -11.00 10.13
CA ASP A 196 -4.97 -10.92 9.87
C ASP A 196 -5.61 -9.80 10.71
N SER A 197 -5.80 -8.64 10.08
CA SER A 197 -6.36 -7.45 10.72
C SER A 197 -7.82 -7.60 11.13
N ARG A 198 -8.53 -8.66 10.71
CA ARG A 198 -9.90 -8.95 11.20
C ARG A 198 -9.94 -9.28 12.69
N ASN A 199 -8.79 -9.61 13.28
CA ASN A 199 -8.62 -9.82 14.72
C ASN A 199 -8.33 -8.52 15.48
N TRP A 200 -8.23 -7.36 14.80
CA TRP A 200 -8.04 -6.06 15.44
C TRP A 200 -9.40 -5.43 15.76
N HIS A 201 -10.01 -5.95 16.82
CA HIS A 201 -11.38 -5.62 17.18
C HIS A 201 -11.53 -4.19 17.71
N SER A 202 -12.69 -3.60 17.46
CA SER A 202 -13.14 -2.31 17.98
C SER A 202 -12.91 -2.23 19.49
N ARG A 203 -12.26 -1.14 19.94
CA ARG A 203 -11.86 -0.86 21.32
C ARG A 203 -10.76 -1.76 21.89
N GLU A 204 -10.11 -2.56 21.05
CA GLU A 204 -8.97 -3.38 21.48
C GLU A 204 -7.64 -2.83 20.97
N THR A 205 -6.60 -3.07 21.75
CA THR A 205 -5.20 -2.92 21.32
C THR A 205 -4.58 -4.31 21.16
N VAL A 206 -4.23 -4.65 19.93
CA VAL A 206 -3.57 -5.92 19.59
C VAL A 206 -2.07 -5.68 19.48
N ARG A 207 -1.28 -6.63 20.00
CA ARG A 207 0.19 -6.64 19.86
C ARG A 207 0.59 -7.69 18.85
N GLU A 208 1.28 -7.26 17.81
CA GLU A 208 1.78 -8.11 16.73
C GLU A 208 3.30 -8.25 16.82
N GLN A 209 3.80 -9.42 16.44
CA GLN A 209 5.23 -9.70 16.32
C GLN A 209 5.47 -10.44 15.01
N ILE A 210 6.31 -9.86 14.15
CA ILE A 210 6.70 -10.43 12.86
C ILE A 210 8.22 -10.52 12.76
N SER A 211 8.68 -11.60 12.14
CA SER A 211 10.08 -11.83 11.79
C SER A 211 10.12 -12.02 10.28
N VAL A 212 10.84 -11.17 9.57
CA VAL A 212 10.88 -11.18 8.12
C VAL A 212 12.32 -11.36 7.65
N LYS A 213 12.56 -12.35 6.79
CA LYS A 213 13.85 -12.54 6.14
C LYS A 213 13.99 -11.53 4.99
N LEU A 214 15.11 -10.82 4.93
CA LEU A 214 15.41 -9.86 3.88
C LEU A 214 16.05 -10.56 2.66
N PRO A 215 16.06 -9.93 1.46
CA PRO A 215 16.77 -10.50 0.33
C PRO A 215 18.27 -10.46 0.61
N GLY A 216 19.00 -11.45 0.11
CA GLY A 216 20.46 -11.38 0.08
C GLY A 216 20.99 -10.28 -0.85
N GLY A 217 20.29 -10.03 -1.96
CA GLY A 217 20.63 -8.99 -2.94
C GLY A 217 20.16 -7.57 -2.57
N ILE A 218 19.64 -7.33 -1.36
CA ILE A 218 19.21 -5.98 -0.96
C ILE A 218 20.42 -5.05 -0.87
N ASP A 219 20.31 -3.81 -1.34
CA ASP A 219 21.41 -2.85 -1.22
C ASP A 219 21.71 -2.53 0.26
N PRO A 220 22.98 -2.58 0.71
CA PRO A 220 23.37 -2.13 2.04
C PRO A 220 23.15 -0.61 2.20
N ASP A 221 22.15 -0.23 2.98
CA ASP A 221 21.92 1.15 3.40
C ASP A 221 20.78 1.21 4.42
N LYS A 222 20.36 2.42 4.78
CA LYS A 222 19.13 2.67 5.49
C LYS A 222 17.92 2.51 4.56
N TRP A 223 16.95 1.71 5.01
CA TRP A 223 15.67 1.50 4.34
C TRP A 223 14.51 1.97 5.22
N ASN A 224 13.50 2.58 4.59
CA ASN A 224 12.22 2.87 5.21
C ASN A 224 11.37 1.60 5.25
N VAL A 225 10.66 1.37 6.34
CA VAL A 225 9.81 0.19 6.53
C VAL A 225 8.36 0.65 6.65
N TYR A 226 7.49 0.09 5.82
CA TYR A 226 6.06 0.38 5.80
C TYR A 226 5.22 -0.88 5.99
N LEU A 227 4.11 -0.75 6.72
CA LEU A 227 3.06 -1.76 6.79
C LEU A 227 1.93 -1.39 5.83
N LYS A 228 1.64 -2.31 4.91
CA LYS A 228 0.54 -2.19 3.96
C LYS A 228 -0.56 -3.20 4.28
N LEU A 229 -1.80 -2.73 4.31
CA LEU A 229 -2.99 -3.57 4.28
C LEU A 229 -3.81 -3.18 3.05
N SER A 230 -4.14 -4.14 2.18
CA SER A 230 -4.93 -3.87 0.98
C SER A 230 -6.02 -4.92 0.76
N VAL A 231 -7.05 -4.55 0.01
CA VAL A 231 -8.18 -5.45 -0.32
C VAL A 231 -8.21 -5.73 -1.82
N GLY A 232 -8.40 -7.00 -2.17
CA GLY A 232 -8.44 -7.47 -3.55
C GLY A 232 -7.05 -7.59 -4.18
N GLU A 233 -7.03 -7.95 -5.45
CA GLU A 233 -5.80 -8.02 -6.24
C GLU A 233 -5.47 -6.64 -6.79
N ASN A 234 -4.26 -6.16 -6.51
CA ASN A 234 -3.73 -4.91 -7.05
C ASN A 234 -2.55 -5.25 -7.97
N THR A 235 -2.63 -4.83 -9.23
CA THR A 235 -1.48 -4.77 -10.12
C THR A 235 -0.46 -3.74 -9.58
N VAL A 236 0.75 -3.72 -10.13
CA VAL A 236 1.83 -2.90 -9.58
C VAL A 236 1.55 -1.39 -9.71
N ASP A 237 0.94 -0.96 -10.81
CA ASP A 237 0.43 0.40 -11.02
C ASP A 237 -0.67 0.79 -10.01
N GLN A 238 -1.38 -0.22 -9.50
CA GLN A 238 -2.43 -0.06 -8.50
C GLN A 238 -1.92 -0.25 -7.07
N CYS A 239 -0.60 -0.19 -6.84
CA CYS A 239 -0.02 -0.41 -5.51
C CYS A 239 -0.69 0.49 -4.46
N HIS A 240 -0.95 1.76 -4.76
CA HIS A 240 -1.59 2.72 -3.86
C HIS A 240 -3.09 2.47 -3.60
N LEU A 241 -3.80 1.75 -4.48
CA LEU A 241 -5.25 1.62 -4.42
C LEU A 241 -5.72 0.62 -3.35
N ARG A 242 -6.98 0.77 -2.93
CA ARG A 242 -7.70 -0.17 -2.03
C ARG A 242 -6.92 -0.48 -0.74
N SER A 243 -6.19 0.50 -0.25
CA SER A 243 -5.27 0.37 0.88
C SER A 243 -5.83 1.02 2.14
N VAL A 244 -5.47 0.48 3.30
CA VAL A 244 -5.90 1.00 4.60
C VAL A 244 -4.91 2.03 5.10
N ARG A 245 -5.35 3.29 5.14
CA ARG A 245 -4.65 4.38 5.80
C ARG A 245 -4.95 4.38 7.30
N PHE A 246 -3.91 4.40 8.12
CA PHE A 246 -4.05 4.50 9.57
C PHE A 246 -4.28 5.96 9.97
N ALA A 247 -4.94 6.17 11.12
CA ALA A 247 -5.32 7.49 11.60
C ALA A 247 -4.17 8.25 12.28
N ASN A 248 -2.96 7.68 12.30
CA ASN A 248 -1.75 8.37 12.74
C ASN A 248 -1.41 9.54 11.78
N PRO A 249 -0.96 10.69 12.31
CA PRO A 249 -0.43 11.77 11.47
C PRO A 249 0.90 11.34 10.83
N ASP A 250 1.18 11.87 9.63
CA ASP A 250 2.50 11.88 8.99
C ASP A 250 3.19 10.51 8.76
N ILE A 251 2.44 9.41 8.77
CA ILE A 251 2.97 8.08 8.42
C ILE A 251 2.46 7.53 7.09
N TRP A 252 1.47 8.16 6.46
CA TRP A 252 0.88 7.65 5.23
C TRP A 252 1.76 7.98 4.04
N GLN A 253 2.17 6.96 3.28
CA GLN A 253 2.87 7.11 2.01
C GLN A 253 1.92 6.84 0.84
N PRO A 254 1.37 7.88 0.17
CA PRO A 254 0.32 7.72 -0.83
C PRO A 254 0.71 6.82 -2.00
N ALA A 255 1.89 6.99 -2.59
CA ALA A 255 2.32 6.18 -3.74
C ALA A 255 2.44 4.68 -3.44
N LEU A 256 2.81 4.34 -2.21
CA LEU A 256 2.86 2.94 -1.77
C LEU A 256 1.51 2.45 -1.22
N GLY A 257 0.60 3.36 -0.88
CA GLY A 257 -0.61 3.06 -0.12
C GLY A 257 -0.29 2.33 1.18
N ALA A 258 0.71 2.80 1.94
CA ALA A 258 1.26 2.09 3.10
C ALA A 258 1.57 3.06 4.26
N ASN A 259 1.70 2.49 5.47
CA ASN A 259 1.88 3.25 6.71
C ASN A 259 3.31 3.05 7.21
N PHE A 260 4.08 4.13 7.38
CA PHE A 260 5.45 4.11 7.88
C PHE A 260 5.50 3.60 9.31
N ILE A 261 6.39 2.64 9.57
CA ILE A 261 6.56 2.04 10.90
C ILE A 261 8.00 2.13 11.43
N GLY A 262 8.94 2.62 10.64
CA GLY A 262 10.30 2.90 11.09
C GLY A 262 11.35 2.73 9.99
N THR A 263 12.62 2.66 10.39
CA THR A 263 13.76 2.50 9.47
C THR A 263 14.73 1.45 9.99
N VAL A 264 15.30 0.65 9.09
CA VAL A 264 16.34 -0.34 9.40
C VAL A 264 17.63 -0.01 8.64
N GLN A 265 18.77 -0.12 9.31
CA GLN A 265 20.07 -0.11 8.65
C GLN A 265 20.41 -1.52 8.16
N VAL A 266 20.58 -1.69 6.86
CA VAL A 266 21.09 -2.92 6.28
C VAL A 266 22.61 -2.80 6.12
N ARG A 267 23.34 -3.79 6.62
CA ARG A 267 24.80 -3.91 6.47
C ARG A 267 25.14 -4.90 5.36
N PRO A 268 26.28 -4.74 4.67
CA PRO A 268 26.79 -5.76 3.77
C PRO A 268 26.92 -7.09 4.52
N SER A 269 26.64 -8.20 3.84
CA SER A 269 26.93 -9.53 4.33
C SER A 269 27.84 -10.25 3.32
N GLU A 270 28.82 -10.99 3.81
CA GLU A 270 29.60 -11.91 2.98
C GLU A 270 28.78 -13.20 2.65
N ASP A 271 27.64 -13.41 3.34
CA ASP A 271 26.70 -14.55 3.25
C ASP A 271 25.52 -14.38 2.27
N SER A 272 25.56 -13.37 1.39
CA SER A 272 24.39 -12.87 0.64
C SER A 272 23.71 -13.88 -0.30
N ILE A 273 24.24 -15.10 -0.44
CA ILE A 273 23.88 -16.12 -1.43
C ILE A 273 22.75 -17.04 -0.95
N GLN A 274 22.62 -17.27 0.36
CA GLN A 274 21.65 -18.24 0.89
C GLN A 274 20.32 -17.63 1.35
N ALA A 275 20.17 -16.32 1.24
CA ALA A 275 18.92 -15.69 1.63
C ALA A 275 17.83 -15.76 0.57
N THR A 276 18.18 -15.97 -0.70
CA THR A 276 17.20 -16.22 -1.76
C THR A 276 16.82 -17.70 -1.76
N SER A 277 15.89 -18.07 -0.86
CA SER A 277 15.13 -19.31 -1.03
C SER A 277 14.49 -19.31 -2.42
N PRO A 278 14.51 -20.43 -3.17
CA PRO A 278 13.75 -20.57 -4.41
C PRO A 278 12.26 -20.26 -4.22
N ASP A 279 11.74 -20.41 -2.99
CA ASP A 279 10.32 -20.32 -2.64
C ASP A 279 9.97 -19.13 -1.73
N SER A 280 10.61 -17.97 -1.96
CA SER A 280 10.21 -16.60 -1.56
C SER A 280 10.94 -15.92 -0.37
N SER A 281 11.36 -14.68 -0.64
CA SER A 281 11.14 -13.52 0.24
C SER A 281 10.87 -12.23 -0.55
N ASP A 282 11.37 -12.04 -1.79
CA ASP A 282 11.39 -10.68 -2.42
C ASP A 282 12.07 -10.56 -3.81
N GLY A 283 11.87 -11.51 -4.72
CA GLY A 283 12.64 -11.59 -5.99
C GLY A 283 12.51 -10.44 -7.01
N ILE A 284 11.87 -9.31 -6.67
CA ILE A 284 11.69 -8.15 -7.56
C ILE A 284 11.90 -6.85 -6.79
N LEU A 285 12.86 -6.05 -7.24
CA LEU A 285 13.01 -4.65 -6.85
C LEU A 285 12.09 -3.77 -7.72
N TYR A 286 10.99 -3.32 -7.13
CA TYR A 286 10.04 -2.42 -7.77
C TYR A 286 10.57 -0.99 -7.78
N THR A 287 9.98 -0.14 -8.62
CA THR A 287 10.21 1.30 -8.58
C THR A 287 8.93 2.09 -8.74
N LEU A 288 8.85 3.21 -8.03
CA LEU A 288 7.85 4.26 -8.22
C LEU A 288 8.28 5.27 -9.28
N SER A 289 9.52 5.22 -9.75
CA SER A 289 10.09 6.25 -10.63
C SER A 289 9.26 6.43 -11.91
N GLY A 290 8.73 7.64 -12.10
CA GLY A 290 7.93 7.98 -13.28
C GLY A 290 6.48 7.53 -13.21
N LEU A 291 5.96 7.20 -12.03
CA LEU A 291 4.53 6.92 -11.81
C LEU A 291 3.85 8.16 -11.23
N GLN A 292 2.85 8.70 -11.92
CA GLN A 292 2.04 9.78 -11.36
C GLN A 292 0.93 9.21 -10.46
N ILE A 293 0.83 9.72 -9.23
CA ILE A 293 -0.24 9.36 -8.29
C ILE A 293 -1.14 10.57 -8.11
N VAL A 294 -2.38 10.47 -8.59
CA VAL A 294 -3.33 11.60 -8.54
C VAL A 294 -3.97 11.65 -7.16
N ASP A 295 -3.33 12.36 -6.23
CA ASP A 295 -3.79 12.52 -4.85
C ASP A 295 -3.86 13.99 -4.39
N GLY A 296 -3.48 14.92 -5.26
CA GLY A 296 -3.45 16.36 -5.02
C GLY A 296 -2.22 16.80 -4.24
N ALA A 297 -1.17 15.97 -4.17
CA ALA A 297 0.06 16.26 -3.47
C ALA A 297 1.28 15.74 -4.26
N ARG A 298 2.47 16.07 -3.77
CA ARG A 298 3.70 15.42 -4.23
C ARG A 298 3.93 14.18 -3.39
N SER A 299 3.73 13.02 -3.99
CA SER A 299 3.75 11.72 -3.32
C SER A 299 5.15 11.22 -2.98
N TYR A 300 6.17 11.57 -3.77
CA TYR A 300 7.56 11.16 -3.53
C TYR A 300 8.58 12.04 -4.27
N ASP A 301 9.84 11.95 -3.86
CA ASP A 301 10.92 12.68 -4.51
C ASP A 301 11.16 12.14 -5.92
N GLY A 302 11.04 13.02 -6.92
CA GLY A 302 11.19 12.66 -8.33
C GLY A 302 9.90 12.26 -9.04
N GLU A 303 8.73 12.34 -8.38
CA GLU A 303 7.43 12.18 -9.04
C GLU A 303 7.27 13.20 -10.18
N GLN A 304 7.44 14.48 -9.86
CA GLN A 304 7.56 15.53 -10.86
C GLN A 304 9.04 15.84 -11.12
N GLY A 305 9.39 15.91 -12.41
CA GLY A 305 10.69 16.37 -12.89
C GLY A 305 10.81 17.89 -12.90
N LYS A 306 11.44 18.44 -13.95
CA LYS A 306 11.52 19.89 -14.13
C LYS A 306 10.16 20.45 -14.56
N PRO A 307 9.76 21.64 -14.06
CA PRO A 307 8.52 22.28 -14.50
C PRO A 307 8.60 22.62 -15.99
N ALA A 308 7.46 22.48 -16.68
CA ALA A 308 7.28 22.93 -18.05
C ALA A 308 7.19 24.46 -18.13
N ALA A 309 6.69 25.11 -17.07
CA ALA A 309 6.81 26.55 -16.86
C ALA A 309 6.75 26.89 -15.36
N GLU A 310 7.37 28.00 -14.99
CA GLU A 310 7.40 28.52 -13.62
C GLU A 310 7.30 30.04 -13.65
N HIS A 311 6.54 30.60 -12.71
CA HIS A 311 6.36 32.01 -12.43
C HIS A 311 6.34 32.19 -10.90
N GLU A 312 6.60 33.41 -10.39
CA GLU A 312 6.88 33.71 -8.97
C GLU A 312 6.29 32.74 -7.92
N ASN A 313 4.99 32.46 -7.97
CA ASN A 313 4.31 31.54 -7.03
C ASN A 313 3.58 30.35 -7.68
N ALA A 314 3.70 30.17 -9.00
CA ALA A 314 2.96 29.14 -9.74
C ALA A 314 3.89 28.38 -10.69
N ALA A 315 3.72 27.06 -10.74
CA ALA A 315 4.51 26.21 -11.61
C ALA A 315 3.61 25.13 -12.20
N ILE A 316 3.93 24.66 -13.40
CA ILE A 316 3.19 23.61 -14.08
C ILE A 316 4.15 22.54 -14.58
N TRP A 317 3.78 21.28 -14.39
CA TRP A 317 4.50 20.10 -14.86
C TRP A 317 3.59 19.30 -15.77
N LEU A 318 4.19 18.76 -16.84
CA LEU A 318 3.53 17.86 -17.77
C LEU A 318 4.22 16.51 -17.67
N HIS A 319 3.42 15.47 -17.50
CA HIS A 319 3.87 14.08 -17.47
C HIS A 319 2.88 13.22 -18.26
N GLN A 320 3.28 12.05 -18.72
CA GLN A 320 2.38 11.13 -19.40
C GLN A 320 2.79 9.69 -19.12
N ASP A 321 1.80 8.81 -19.10
CA ASP A 321 1.98 7.36 -19.19
C ASP A 321 1.50 6.84 -20.56
N ALA A 322 1.18 5.56 -20.67
CA ALA A 322 0.67 4.97 -21.91
C ALA A 322 -0.77 5.37 -22.26
N GLU A 323 -1.56 5.85 -21.30
CA GLU A 323 -3.00 6.03 -21.42
C GLU A 323 -3.47 7.44 -21.02
N ASN A 324 -2.63 8.27 -20.41
CA ASN A 324 -3.02 9.52 -19.79
C ASN A 324 -1.96 10.61 -19.95
N LEU A 325 -2.44 11.84 -20.09
CA LEU A 325 -1.70 13.06 -19.83
C LEU A 325 -1.96 13.49 -18.37
N TYR A 326 -0.88 13.82 -17.66
CA TYR A 326 -0.93 14.39 -16.33
C TYR A 326 -0.49 15.85 -16.37
N VAL A 327 -1.30 16.71 -15.76
CA VAL A 327 -0.96 18.12 -15.56
C VAL A 327 -0.97 18.39 -14.06
N THR A 328 0.20 18.67 -13.50
CA THR A 328 0.33 19.09 -12.11
C THR A 328 0.60 20.58 -12.08
N ALA A 329 -0.07 21.33 -11.20
CA ALA A 329 0.23 22.73 -10.98
C ALA A 329 0.37 23.05 -9.49
N LYS A 330 1.29 23.96 -9.20
CA LYS A 330 1.43 24.63 -7.91
C LYS A 330 0.75 25.99 -7.99
N TYR A 331 0.04 26.37 -6.93
CA TYR A 331 -0.74 27.59 -6.86
C TYR A 331 -0.76 28.22 -5.47
N ASP A 332 -1.06 29.51 -5.42
CA ASP A 332 -1.25 30.27 -4.18
C ASP A 332 -2.58 29.92 -3.53
N THR A 333 -2.51 29.38 -2.31
CA THR A 333 -3.68 29.13 -1.47
C THR A 333 -4.23 30.44 -0.91
N GLY A 334 -5.55 30.50 -0.67
CA GLY A 334 -6.16 31.59 0.10
C GLY A 334 -7.31 32.33 -0.60
N ALA A 335 -7.78 31.82 -1.74
CA ALA A 335 -9.05 32.25 -2.30
C ALA A 335 -10.22 31.77 -1.41
N GLU A 336 -11.27 32.59 -1.31
CA GLU A 336 -12.45 32.25 -0.50
C GLU A 336 -13.31 31.17 -1.17
N ALA A 337 -13.44 31.22 -2.50
CA ALA A 337 -14.11 30.19 -3.28
C ALA A 337 -13.31 29.81 -4.54
N GLU A 338 -12.39 28.85 -4.35
CA GLU A 338 -11.47 28.34 -5.38
C GLU A 338 -12.20 27.75 -6.60
N VAL A 339 -11.83 28.26 -7.78
CA VAL A 339 -12.18 27.70 -9.09
C VAL A 339 -10.89 27.44 -9.87
N HIS A 340 -10.60 26.16 -10.11
CA HIS A 340 -9.44 25.68 -10.83
C HIS A 340 -9.76 25.57 -12.32
N ASN A 341 -8.99 26.30 -13.14
CA ASN A 341 -9.14 26.32 -14.59
C ASN A 341 -7.90 25.69 -15.24
N LEU A 342 -8.14 24.66 -16.06
CA LEU A 342 -7.13 24.10 -16.95
C LEU A 342 -7.51 24.38 -18.40
N HIS A 343 -6.53 24.91 -19.14
CA HIS A 343 -6.58 25.09 -20.58
C HIS A 343 -5.47 24.29 -21.25
N LEU A 344 -5.73 23.72 -22.43
CA LEU A 344 -4.70 23.26 -23.34
C LEU A 344 -5.13 23.42 -24.80
N LYS A 345 -4.16 23.56 -25.69
CA LYS A 345 -4.37 23.57 -27.14
C LYS A 345 -3.85 22.29 -27.75
N ASN A 346 -4.67 21.58 -28.51
CA ASN A 346 -4.27 20.44 -29.33
C ASN A 346 -3.87 20.95 -30.72
N GLN A 347 -2.58 20.91 -31.03
CA GLN A 347 -2.06 21.42 -32.31
C GLN A 347 -2.43 20.54 -33.50
N THR A 348 -2.73 19.26 -33.26
CA THR A 348 -3.03 18.30 -34.33
C THR A 348 -4.41 18.53 -34.92
N ASN A 349 -5.42 18.82 -34.08
CA ASN A 349 -6.77 19.14 -34.55
C ASN A 349 -7.05 20.66 -34.60
N GLY A 350 -6.22 21.48 -33.95
CA GLY A 350 -6.36 22.94 -33.91
C GLY A 350 -7.30 23.47 -32.81
N GLU A 351 -7.91 22.59 -32.03
CA GLU A 351 -8.88 22.92 -30.99
C GLU A 351 -8.20 23.36 -29.68
N SER A 352 -8.93 24.14 -28.89
CA SER A 352 -8.55 24.55 -27.54
C SER A 352 -9.60 24.05 -26.56
N TYR A 353 -9.17 23.58 -25.39
CA TYR A 353 -10.03 22.94 -24.40
C TYR A 353 -9.96 23.68 -23.07
N TRP A 354 -11.10 23.93 -22.44
CA TRP A 354 -11.21 24.55 -21.13
C TRP A 354 -12.04 23.72 -20.16
N ILE A 355 -11.44 23.36 -19.03
CA ILE A 355 -12.13 22.62 -17.96
C ILE A 355 -12.02 23.35 -16.61
N TYR A 356 -13.14 23.37 -15.88
CA TYR A 356 -13.31 24.09 -14.62
C TYR A 356 -13.77 23.17 -13.50
N PHE A 357 -13.11 23.27 -12.34
CA PHE A 357 -13.46 22.57 -11.11
C PHE A 357 -13.59 23.56 -9.95
N ALA A 358 -14.54 23.33 -9.04
CA ALA A 358 -14.66 24.00 -7.75
C ALA A 358 -14.55 22.98 -6.61
N SER A 359 -14.61 23.45 -5.37
CA SER A 359 -14.60 22.60 -4.17
C SER A 359 -15.68 21.52 -4.14
N ASN A 360 -16.81 21.72 -4.83
CA ASN A 360 -17.89 20.74 -4.95
C ASN A 360 -17.79 19.84 -6.20
N GLY A 361 -16.70 19.94 -6.98
CA GLY A 361 -16.40 19.08 -8.13
C GLY A 361 -16.40 19.81 -9.46
N PHE A 362 -16.68 19.05 -10.52
CA PHE A 362 -16.75 19.54 -11.90
C PHE A 362 -17.80 20.65 -12.07
N ILE A 363 -17.43 21.73 -12.79
CA ILE A 363 -18.33 22.84 -13.10
C ILE A 363 -18.69 22.85 -14.59
N TYR A 364 -17.68 22.88 -15.46
CA TYR A 364 -17.86 23.16 -16.87
C TYR A 364 -16.70 22.63 -17.71
N PHE A 365 -17.05 22.11 -18.89
CA PHE A 365 -16.14 21.76 -19.96
C PHE A 365 -16.75 22.26 -21.27
N ASP A 366 -15.96 22.93 -22.10
CA ASP A 366 -16.44 23.55 -23.34
C ASP A 366 -16.77 22.55 -24.45
N HIS A 367 -16.42 21.27 -24.26
CA HIS A 367 -16.69 20.18 -25.21
C HIS A 367 -17.58 19.07 -24.62
N GLY A 368 -18.53 19.42 -23.74
CA GLY A 368 -19.54 18.50 -23.21
C GLY A 368 -19.16 17.95 -21.83
N GLU A 369 -19.14 16.63 -21.67
CA GLU A 369 -18.76 15.99 -20.41
C GLU A 369 -17.30 15.50 -20.45
N PRO A 370 -16.46 15.86 -19.46
CA PRO A 370 -15.06 15.46 -19.43
C PRO A 370 -14.91 14.03 -18.86
N VAL A 371 -15.49 13.05 -19.54
CA VAL A 371 -15.56 11.66 -19.07
C VAL A 371 -14.15 11.11 -18.78
N GLY A 372 -13.94 10.60 -17.58
CA GLY A 372 -12.67 10.00 -17.17
C GLY A 372 -11.58 10.98 -16.74
N VAL A 373 -11.81 12.30 -16.86
CA VAL A 373 -10.87 13.29 -16.30
C VAL A 373 -10.98 13.28 -14.78
N LEU A 374 -9.85 13.08 -14.11
CA LEU A 374 -9.75 13.14 -12.65
C LEU A 374 -9.03 14.43 -12.22
N GLN A 375 -9.48 15.00 -11.10
CA GLN A 375 -8.88 16.18 -10.50
C GLN A 375 -8.75 15.95 -8.99
N LYS A 376 -7.55 16.13 -8.45
CA LYS A 376 -7.28 16.16 -7.00
C LYS A 376 -6.45 17.39 -6.65
N HIS A 377 -6.77 18.04 -5.53
CA HIS A 377 -6.04 19.20 -5.06
C HIS A 377 -5.94 19.18 -3.53
N SER A 378 -4.79 19.59 -3.01
CA SER A 378 -4.54 19.71 -1.58
C SER A 378 -3.34 20.63 -1.35
N GLY A 379 -3.41 21.51 -0.35
CA GLY A 379 -2.25 22.27 0.14
C GLY A 379 -1.51 23.10 -0.93
N GLY A 380 -2.22 23.64 -1.92
CA GLY A 380 -1.62 24.46 -3.00
C GLY A 380 -1.03 23.66 -4.17
N ILE A 381 -1.28 22.36 -4.22
CA ILE A 381 -1.00 21.49 -5.38
C ILE A 381 -2.32 21.01 -5.96
N ILE A 382 -2.39 20.97 -7.29
CA ILE A 382 -3.48 20.39 -8.05
C ILE A 382 -2.94 19.48 -9.13
N GLU A 383 -3.64 18.38 -9.36
CA GLU A 383 -3.32 17.39 -10.37
C GLU A 383 -4.55 17.08 -11.20
N PHE A 384 -4.34 17.02 -12.51
CA PHE A 384 -5.29 16.57 -13.50
C PHE A 384 -4.75 15.32 -14.17
N GLN A 385 -5.58 14.28 -14.26
CA GLN A 385 -5.34 13.14 -15.13
C GLN A 385 -6.36 13.18 -16.26
N ILE A 386 -5.87 13.24 -17.48
CA ILE A 386 -6.68 13.36 -18.70
C ILE A 386 -6.41 12.12 -19.54
N PRO A 387 -7.41 11.26 -19.76
CA PRO A 387 -7.22 10.06 -20.55
C PRO A 387 -6.95 10.41 -22.02
N PHE A 388 -6.11 9.62 -22.67
CA PHE A 388 -6.02 9.57 -24.12
C PHE A 388 -7.35 9.12 -24.72
N GLY A 389 -7.67 9.64 -25.89
CA GLY A 389 -8.95 9.45 -26.56
C GLY A 389 -9.67 10.76 -26.84
N ASP A 390 -10.99 10.65 -27.04
CA ASP A 390 -11.79 11.69 -27.70
C ASP A 390 -12.03 12.94 -26.84
N VAL A 391 -11.92 12.84 -25.51
CA VAL A 391 -12.26 13.94 -24.59
C VAL A 391 -11.52 15.23 -24.94
N MET A 392 -10.22 15.14 -25.25
CA MET A 392 -9.41 16.27 -25.74
C MET A 392 -8.62 15.91 -27.02
N GLY A 393 -9.00 14.81 -27.68
CA GLY A 393 -8.31 14.28 -28.86
C GLY A 393 -6.84 13.95 -28.60
N LEU A 394 -6.52 13.43 -27.42
CA LEU A 394 -5.15 13.14 -26.99
C LEU A 394 -4.75 11.71 -27.34
N GLY A 395 -3.46 11.50 -27.57
CA GLY A 395 -2.90 10.19 -27.86
C GLY A 395 -1.47 10.31 -28.38
N ALA A 396 -0.80 9.17 -28.57
CA ALA A 396 0.55 9.15 -29.12
C ALA A 396 0.64 9.90 -30.47
N GLY A 397 1.66 10.73 -30.62
CA GLY A 397 1.90 11.59 -31.79
C GLY A 397 1.14 12.92 -31.77
N VAL A 398 0.18 13.12 -30.87
CA VAL A 398 -0.52 14.41 -30.71
C VAL A 398 0.40 15.42 -30.05
N THR A 399 0.48 16.62 -30.61
CA THR A 399 1.23 17.73 -29.99
C THR A 399 0.28 18.70 -29.33
N ILE A 400 0.52 19.00 -28.06
CA ILE A 400 -0.21 20.03 -27.30
C ILE A 400 0.67 21.25 -27.06
N SER A 401 0.07 22.41 -26.85
CA SER A 401 0.75 23.63 -26.42
C SER A 401 -0.16 24.50 -25.56
N ASP A 402 0.38 25.62 -25.08
CA ASP A 402 -0.37 26.62 -24.33
C ASP A 402 -1.12 26.02 -23.13
N VAL A 403 -0.50 25.02 -22.48
CA VAL A 403 -1.07 24.36 -21.31
C VAL A 403 -1.03 25.34 -20.16
N ARG A 404 -2.19 25.85 -19.76
CA ARG A 404 -2.32 26.90 -18.77
C ARG A 404 -3.15 26.41 -17.60
N TYR A 405 -2.63 26.64 -16.41
CA TYR A 405 -3.38 26.53 -15.18
C TYR A 405 -3.64 27.93 -14.62
N ALA A 406 -4.87 28.17 -14.16
CA ALA A 406 -5.21 29.36 -13.40
C ALA A 406 -6.14 29.05 -12.24
N LEU A 407 -5.90 29.70 -11.10
CA LEU A 407 -6.80 29.73 -9.96
C LEU A 407 -7.59 31.03 -9.96
N GLN A 408 -8.92 30.93 -9.84
CA GLN A 408 -9.83 32.06 -9.70
C GLN A 408 -10.57 32.01 -8.37
N ASP A 409 -10.89 33.17 -7.81
CA ASP A 409 -11.73 33.31 -6.62
C ASP A 409 -13.14 33.76 -7.01
N SER A 410 -14.08 32.82 -7.07
CA SER A 410 -15.46 33.10 -7.48
C SER A 410 -16.25 33.94 -6.47
N ALA A 411 -15.77 34.04 -5.22
CA ALA A 411 -16.37 34.91 -4.20
C ALA A 411 -15.85 36.36 -4.29
N ASN A 412 -14.77 36.60 -5.04
CA ASN A 412 -14.09 37.89 -5.10
C ASN A 412 -13.90 38.36 -6.55
N ASP A 413 -15.01 38.66 -7.22
CA ASP A 413 -15.07 39.16 -8.60
C ASP A 413 -14.28 38.31 -9.62
N TRP A 414 -14.18 37.00 -9.40
CA TRP A 414 -13.44 36.06 -10.25
C TRP A 414 -11.96 36.41 -10.42
N LYS A 415 -11.38 37.08 -9.41
CA LYS A 415 -9.97 37.47 -9.41
C LYS A 415 -9.07 36.26 -9.63
N VAL A 416 -8.11 36.38 -10.54
CA VAL A 416 -7.07 35.38 -10.76
C VAL A 416 -6.01 35.52 -9.65
N SER A 417 -5.85 34.49 -8.83
CA SER A 417 -4.85 34.43 -7.75
C SER A 417 -3.59 33.68 -8.14
N SER A 418 -3.64 32.83 -9.17
CA SER A 418 -2.47 32.16 -9.75
C SER A 418 -2.67 31.93 -11.23
N ASP A 419 -1.60 32.07 -12.01
CA ASP A 419 -1.62 31.88 -13.46
C ASP A 419 -0.23 31.43 -13.94
N VAL A 420 -0.18 30.29 -14.62
CA VAL A 420 1.06 29.76 -15.21
C VAL A 420 0.73 29.06 -16.52
N THR A 421 1.55 29.29 -17.55
CA THR A 421 1.35 28.71 -18.88
C THR A 421 2.65 28.11 -19.42
N ALA A 422 2.61 26.82 -19.73
CA ALA A 422 3.61 26.13 -20.54
C ALA A 422 3.31 26.35 -22.03
N LYS A 423 4.07 27.25 -22.66
CA LYS A 423 3.89 27.62 -24.07
C LYS A 423 4.56 26.65 -25.04
N GLU A 424 5.64 26.01 -24.59
CA GLU A 424 6.43 25.12 -25.44
C GLU A 424 5.57 23.91 -25.88
N PRO A 425 5.66 23.50 -27.16
CA PRO A 425 4.97 22.30 -27.63
C PRO A 425 5.43 21.04 -26.89
N PHE A 426 4.47 20.19 -26.53
CA PHE A 426 4.69 18.90 -25.90
C PHE A 426 4.06 17.81 -26.77
N THR A 427 4.88 16.97 -27.41
CA THR A 427 4.39 15.87 -28.25
C THR A 427 4.25 14.61 -27.41
N LEU A 428 3.01 14.15 -27.28
CA LEU A 428 2.67 12.92 -26.59
C LEU A 428 3.31 11.72 -27.28
N GLN A 429 3.94 10.84 -26.52
CA GLN A 429 4.62 9.65 -27.03
C GLN A 429 3.84 8.39 -26.67
N ASP A 430 3.96 7.37 -27.52
CA ASP A 430 3.58 6.02 -27.11
C ASP A 430 4.65 5.48 -26.16
N SER A 431 4.41 5.65 -24.86
CA SER A 431 5.38 5.34 -23.82
C SER A 431 5.18 3.93 -23.26
N ILE A 432 6.25 3.29 -22.81
CA ILE A 432 6.20 2.00 -22.11
C ILE A 432 6.63 2.26 -20.67
N THR A 433 5.76 2.00 -19.70
CA THR A 433 6.08 2.10 -18.27
C THR A 433 6.61 0.76 -17.79
N VAL A 434 7.66 0.77 -16.99
CA VAL A 434 8.24 -0.43 -16.37
C VAL A 434 8.27 -0.23 -14.86
N TYR A 435 7.75 -1.21 -14.13
CA TYR A 435 7.49 -1.12 -12.69
C TYR A 435 8.56 -1.78 -11.81
N ASN A 436 9.55 -2.43 -12.42
CA ASN A 436 10.71 -2.99 -11.72
C ASN A 436 12.01 -2.47 -12.34
N THR A 437 13.06 -2.47 -11.54
CA THR A 437 14.35 -1.89 -11.90
C THR A 437 15.49 -2.87 -11.66
N LEU A 438 16.69 -2.48 -12.09
CA LEU A 438 17.90 -3.27 -11.95
C LEU A 438 18.14 -3.65 -10.49
N GLN A 439 18.26 -4.95 -10.26
CA GLN A 439 18.71 -5.55 -9.00
C GLN A 439 19.95 -6.42 -9.23
N THR A 440 20.83 -6.48 -8.25
CA THR A 440 21.96 -7.42 -8.27
C THR A 440 21.58 -8.68 -7.49
N VAL A 441 21.75 -9.83 -8.11
CA VAL A 441 21.34 -11.12 -7.54
C VAL A 441 22.54 -12.08 -7.52
N PRO A 442 23.02 -12.46 -6.33
CA PRO A 442 23.95 -13.56 -6.20
C PRO A 442 23.22 -14.90 -6.40
N LEU A 443 23.86 -15.87 -7.06
CA LEU A 443 23.32 -17.22 -7.25
C LEU A 443 24.31 -18.31 -6.85
N MET A 444 23.81 -19.43 -6.37
CA MET A 444 24.58 -20.68 -6.30
C MET A 444 24.64 -21.34 -7.68
N LYS A 445 25.73 -22.04 -7.97
CA LYS A 445 25.79 -22.95 -9.11
C LYS A 445 24.64 -23.96 -9.03
N GLU A 446 24.07 -24.30 -10.18
CA GLU A 446 22.88 -25.15 -10.34
C GLU A 446 21.56 -24.56 -9.82
N GLN A 447 21.57 -23.36 -9.24
CA GLN A 447 20.34 -22.67 -8.82
C GLN A 447 19.54 -22.22 -10.05
N SER A 448 18.23 -22.50 -10.05
CA SER A 448 17.32 -21.89 -11.02
C SER A 448 16.91 -20.49 -10.56
N TYR A 449 16.83 -19.56 -11.51
CA TYR A 449 16.39 -18.19 -11.24
C TYR A 449 15.49 -17.68 -12.36
N VAL A 450 14.38 -17.03 -12.00
CA VAL A 450 13.44 -16.43 -12.96
C VAL A 450 13.46 -14.92 -12.79
N MET A 451 13.85 -14.23 -13.85
CA MET A 451 13.72 -12.77 -13.96
C MET A 451 12.45 -12.43 -14.76
N ARG A 452 11.77 -11.36 -14.37
CA ARG A 452 10.54 -10.88 -15.00
C ARG A 452 10.62 -9.40 -15.28
N VAL A 453 9.96 -8.94 -16.33
CA VAL A 453 9.69 -7.52 -16.55
C VAL A 453 8.23 -7.23 -16.31
N LEU A 454 7.94 -6.17 -15.55
CA LEU A 454 6.59 -5.75 -15.21
C LEU A 454 6.32 -4.43 -15.92
N THR A 455 5.32 -4.39 -16.80
CA THR A 455 5.05 -3.24 -17.67
C THR A 455 3.56 -3.05 -17.94
N ASP A 456 3.17 -1.85 -18.36
CA ASP A 456 1.83 -1.52 -18.86
C ASP A 456 1.60 -1.91 -20.32
N ALA A 457 2.66 -2.34 -21.03
CA ALA A 457 2.59 -2.62 -22.45
C ALA A 457 1.74 -3.86 -22.75
N LYS A 458 0.49 -3.63 -23.15
CA LYS A 458 -0.45 -4.66 -23.60
C LYS A 458 0.00 -5.27 -24.93
N ASP A 459 -0.11 -6.60 -25.04
CA ASP A 459 0.24 -7.39 -26.23
C ASP A 459 1.65 -7.13 -26.76
N ALA A 460 2.58 -6.78 -25.87
CA ALA A 460 3.96 -6.54 -26.22
C ALA A 460 4.71 -7.83 -26.58
N SER A 461 5.72 -7.68 -27.44
CA SER A 461 6.73 -8.71 -27.70
C SER A 461 8.01 -8.39 -26.95
N TYR A 462 8.75 -9.44 -26.59
CA TYR A 462 9.96 -9.33 -25.77
C TYR A 462 11.17 -9.93 -26.49
N GLN A 463 12.35 -9.42 -26.17
CA GLN A 463 13.63 -10.03 -26.51
C GLN A 463 14.60 -9.80 -25.35
N TRP A 464 15.05 -10.87 -24.70
CA TRP A 464 16.05 -10.80 -23.65
C TRP A 464 17.48 -10.76 -24.20
N TYR A 465 18.36 -10.11 -23.46
CA TYR A 465 19.78 -9.95 -23.74
C TYR A 465 20.58 -10.34 -22.50
N HIS A 466 21.75 -10.92 -22.70
CA HIS A 466 22.75 -11.18 -21.67
C HIS A 466 24.06 -10.50 -22.07
N SER A 467 24.55 -9.60 -21.23
CA SER A 467 25.74 -8.78 -21.46
C SER A 467 25.74 -8.09 -22.85
N GLY A 468 24.55 -7.64 -23.28
CA GLY A 468 24.33 -6.96 -24.56
C GLY A 468 24.10 -7.86 -25.77
N ALA A 469 24.25 -9.18 -25.65
CA ALA A 469 23.99 -10.14 -26.72
C ALA A 469 22.57 -10.71 -26.62
N PRO A 470 21.80 -10.84 -27.71
CA PRO A 470 20.44 -11.39 -27.67
C PRO A 470 20.46 -12.87 -27.30
N ILE A 471 19.59 -13.27 -26.38
CA ILE A 471 19.39 -14.66 -26.00
C ILE A 471 18.37 -15.29 -26.96
N VAL A 472 18.78 -16.36 -27.65
CA VAL A 472 17.97 -17.03 -28.66
C VAL A 472 16.67 -17.56 -28.05
N ASN A 473 15.53 -17.28 -28.69
CA ASN A 473 14.17 -17.70 -28.29
C ASN A 473 13.69 -17.19 -26.92
N ALA A 474 14.38 -16.26 -26.28
CA ALA A 474 13.93 -15.64 -25.04
C ALA A 474 12.96 -14.49 -25.34
N THR A 475 11.70 -14.83 -25.63
CA THR A 475 10.67 -13.90 -26.13
C THR A 475 9.46 -13.71 -25.21
N GLU A 476 9.51 -14.28 -24.01
CA GLU A 476 8.48 -14.12 -22.99
C GLU A 476 8.72 -12.88 -22.11
N ASP A 477 7.73 -12.48 -21.33
CA ASP A 477 7.83 -11.43 -20.29
C ASP A 477 8.76 -11.81 -19.11
N HIS A 478 9.35 -12.99 -19.18
CA HIS A 478 10.28 -13.55 -18.22
C HIS A 478 11.37 -14.34 -18.93
N TYR A 479 12.50 -14.48 -18.24
CA TYR A 479 13.59 -15.37 -18.64
C TYR A 479 13.99 -16.24 -17.46
N ARG A 480 14.21 -17.53 -17.70
CA ARG A 480 14.65 -18.48 -16.68
C ARG A 480 16.07 -18.93 -16.97
N ILE A 481 16.94 -18.73 -15.97
CA ILE A 481 18.17 -19.50 -15.83
C ILE A 481 17.74 -20.84 -15.22
N GLU A 482 17.85 -21.92 -16.00
CA GLU A 482 17.45 -23.25 -15.53
C GLU A 482 18.43 -23.79 -14.48
N SER A 483 19.72 -23.51 -14.67
CA SER A 483 20.82 -23.97 -13.83
C SER A 483 21.96 -22.97 -13.96
N ALA A 484 22.25 -22.21 -12.91
CA ALA A 484 23.27 -21.17 -12.95
C ALA A 484 24.69 -21.73 -12.97
N ASP A 485 25.60 -21.04 -13.66
CA ASP A 485 27.03 -21.30 -13.73
C ASP A 485 27.81 -19.97 -13.87
N THR A 486 29.13 -20.03 -14.03
CA THR A 486 29.95 -18.81 -14.16
C THR A 486 29.59 -17.98 -15.39
N ASP A 487 29.11 -18.60 -16.46
CA ASP A 487 28.70 -17.91 -17.70
C ASP A 487 27.34 -17.24 -17.54
N SER A 488 26.57 -17.61 -16.51
CA SER A 488 25.33 -16.94 -16.13
C SER A 488 25.58 -15.55 -15.51
N ALA A 489 26.81 -15.23 -15.10
CA ALA A 489 27.14 -13.92 -14.55
C ALA A 489 27.01 -12.80 -15.60
N GLY A 490 26.58 -11.61 -15.17
CA GLY A 490 26.45 -10.44 -16.04
C GLY A 490 25.06 -9.81 -16.02
N THR A 491 24.89 -8.76 -16.82
CA THR A 491 23.64 -7.99 -16.86
C THR A 491 22.66 -8.59 -17.87
N TYR A 492 21.44 -8.82 -17.42
CA TYR A 492 20.30 -9.21 -18.22
C TYR A 492 19.38 -8.01 -18.42
N SER A 493 19.07 -7.75 -19.69
CA SER A 493 18.16 -6.69 -20.11
C SER A 493 17.12 -7.23 -21.06
N VAL A 494 16.00 -6.52 -21.18
CA VAL A 494 14.90 -6.91 -22.06
C VAL A 494 14.46 -5.71 -22.88
N ARG A 495 14.30 -5.95 -24.18
CA ARG A 495 13.61 -5.03 -25.07
C ARG A 495 12.14 -5.41 -25.14
N ILE A 496 11.29 -4.43 -24.85
CA ILE A 496 9.83 -4.51 -24.92
C ILE A 496 9.41 -3.75 -26.18
N THR A 497 8.65 -4.39 -27.06
CA THR A 497 8.13 -3.76 -28.30
C THR A 497 6.61 -3.88 -28.34
N LYS A 498 5.93 -2.74 -28.32
CA LYS A 498 4.46 -2.65 -28.48
C LYS A 498 4.05 -2.95 -29.93
N PRO A 499 2.79 -3.37 -30.19
CA PRO A 499 2.26 -3.55 -31.55
C PRO A 499 2.35 -2.30 -32.44
N SER A 500 2.36 -1.10 -31.84
CA SER A 500 2.54 0.19 -32.51
C SER A 500 3.96 0.41 -33.06
N GLY A 501 4.94 -0.39 -32.62
CA GLY A 501 6.36 -0.23 -32.91
C GLY A 501 7.12 0.61 -31.87
N ALA A 502 6.47 1.09 -30.81
CA ALA A 502 7.17 1.73 -29.70
C ALA A 502 8.03 0.70 -28.95
N GLU A 503 9.29 1.05 -28.65
CA GLU A 503 10.25 0.15 -28.00
C GLU A 503 10.90 0.79 -26.78
N ARG A 504 11.14 -0.03 -25.74
CA ARG A 504 11.93 0.35 -24.56
C ARG A 504 12.81 -0.81 -24.14
N THR A 505 14.10 -0.55 -23.93
CA THR A 505 15.04 -1.53 -23.38
C THR A 505 15.38 -1.14 -21.95
N VAL A 506 15.32 -2.09 -21.04
CA VAL A 506 15.60 -1.89 -19.61
C VAL A 506 16.49 -3.00 -19.07
N ASP A 507 17.44 -2.62 -18.20
CA ASP A 507 18.22 -3.57 -17.42
C ASP A 507 17.36 -4.05 -16.23
N ILE A 508 17.26 -5.38 -16.06
CA ILE A 508 16.37 -6.00 -15.06
C ILE A 508 17.19 -6.62 -13.94
N CYS A 509 18.28 -7.30 -14.26
CA CYS A 509 19.04 -8.06 -13.28
C CYS A 509 20.52 -8.09 -13.63
N THR A 510 21.40 -7.95 -12.64
CA THR A 510 22.81 -8.33 -12.77
C THR A 510 23.05 -9.56 -11.90
N ILE A 511 23.41 -10.68 -12.53
CA ILE A 511 23.84 -11.87 -11.79
C ILE A 511 25.29 -11.69 -11.38
N SER A 512 25.54 -11.57 -10.08
CA SER A 512 26.89 -11.42 -9.53
C SER A 512 26.92 -11.60 -8.00
N PRO A 513 27.81 -12.44 -7.45
CA PRO A 513 28.57 -13.52 -8.11
C PRO A 513 27.71 -14.75 -8.42
N VAL A 514 28.26 -15.70 -9.19
CA VAL A 514 27.79 -17.09 -9.20
C VAL A 514 28.80 -17.94 -8.44
N TYR A 515 28.36 -18.59 -7.36
CA TYR A 515 29.23 -19.32 -6.45
C TYR A 515 29.27 -20.80 -6.80
N ASP A 516 30.49 -21.33 -7.01
CA ASP A 516 30.71 -22.70 -7.50
C ASP A 516 30.24 -23.79 -6.54
N SER A 517 30.28 -23.53 -5.23
CA SER A 517 29.81 -24.45 -4.20
C SER A 517 29.51 -23.72 -2.92
N LEU A 518 28.57 -24.25 -2.13
CA LEU A 518 28.46 -23.91 -0.72
C LEU A 518 29.75 -24.39 -0.03
N LEU A 519 30.52 -23.48 0.57
CA LEU A 519 31.74 -23.85 1.29
C LEU A 519 31.34 -24.55 2.60
N ARG A 520 31.09 -25.86 2.54
CA ARG A 520 30.76 -26.65 3.73
C ARG A 520 31.90 -26.56 4.73
N GLY A 521 31.58 -26.22 5.96
CA GLY A 521 32.54 -25.94 7.02
C GLY A 521 32.78 -24.45 7.29
N ASP A 522 32.29 -23.55 6.45
CA ASP A 522 32.24 -22.11 6.71
C ASP A 522 31.01 -21.80 7.58
N ALA A 523 31.08 -22.15 8.86
CA ALA A 523 29.95 -22.01 9.79
C ALA A 523 29.70 -20.55 10.18
N ASP A 524 30.71 -19.68 10.06
CA ASP A 524 30.64 -18.27 10.42
C ASP A 524 30.44 -17.29 9.25
N GLY A 525 30.57 -17.77 8.01
CA GLY A 525 30.18 -17.05 6.79
C GLY A 525 31.29 -16.21 6.15
N ASP A 526 32.54 -16.36 6.58
CA ASP A 526 33.67 -15.50 6.17
C ASP A 526 34.32 -15.90 4.82
N GLY A 527 33.74 -16.89 4.14
CA GLY A 527 34.21 -17.43 2.88
C GLY A 527 35.47 -18.30 3.01
N LYS A 528 35.86 -18.68 4.23
CA LYS A 528 37.00 -19.56 4.53
C LYS A 528 36.56 -20.66 5.50
N ILE A 529 37.41 -21.68 5.65
CA ILE A 529 37.25 -22.71 6.68
C ILE A 529 38.37 -22.52 7.68
N THR A 530 38.05 -21.92 8.81
CA THR A 530 38.98 -21.53 9.88
C THR A 530 38.58 -22.10 11.24
N ARG A 531 39.34 -21.76 12.28
CA ARG A 531 39.00 -22.18 13.65
C ARG A 531 37.82 -21.39 14.23
N ASP A 532 37.46 -20.26 13.61
CA ASP A 532 36.36 -19.43 14.06
C ASP A 532 35.03 -20.11 13.70
N ASP A 533 34.93 -20.76 12.53
CA ASP A 533 33.83 -21.67 12.17
C ASP A 533 33.63 -22.83 13.15
N LEU A 534 34.74 -23.46 13.54
CA LEU A 534 34.70 -24.56 14.49
C LEU A 534 34.19 -24.07 15.86
N SER A 535 34.57 -22.85 16.24
CA SER A 535 34.14 -22.23 17.49
C SER A 535 32.66 -21.87 17.44
N GLU A 536 32.17 -21.35 16.32
CA GLU A 536 30.76 -21.02 16.08
C GLU A 536 29.86 -22.27 16.17
N LEU A 537 30.21 -23.34 15.43
CA LEU A 537 29.43 -24.59 15.46
C LEU A 537 29.51 -25.27 16.83
N LEU A 538 30.68 -25.23 17.49
CA LEU A 538 30.84 -25.77 18.84
C LEU A 538 29.99 -24.99 19.86
N ASP A 539 29.97 -23.66 19.78
CA ASP A 539 29.19 -22.83 20.68
C ASP A 539 27.71 -23.12 20.54
N TYR A 540 27.18 -23.19 19.31
CA TYR A 540 25.80 -23.60 19.05
C TYR A 540 25.44 -24.96 19.68
N LEU A 541 26.30 -25.97 19.50
CA LEU A 541 26.06 -27.31 20.03
C LEU A 541 26.14 -27.37 21.57
N LEU A 542 26.95 -26.51 22.20
CA LEU A 542 27.18 -26.52 23.65
C LEU A 542 26.23 -25.61 24.42
N THR A 543 25.98 -24.40 23.94
CA THR A 543 25.18 -23.39 24.64
C THR A 543 23.69 -23.52 24.34
N LYS A 544 23.32 -24.27 23.30
CA LYS A 544 21.99 -24.22 22.69
C LYS A 544 21.60 -22.79 22.33
N SER A 545 22.56 -22.03 21.78
CA SER A 545 22.26 -20.80 21.06
C SER A 545 21.15 -21.07 20.03
N ASP A 546 20.24 -20.10 19.85
CA ASP A 546 19.07 -20.30 19.01
C ASP A 546 19.43 -20.49 17.51
N THR A 547 20.65 -20.14 17.08
CA THR A 547 21.13 -20.31 15.69
C THR A 547 22.67 -20.34 15.56
N VAL A 548 23.19 -21.06 14.55
CA VAL A 548 24.52 -20.83 13.92
C VAL A 548 24.38 -19.75 12.85
N LYS A 549 25.40 -18.93 12.60
CA LYS A 549 25.39 -17.90 11.54
C LYS A 549 25.10 -18.44 10.15
N PHE A 550 25.78 -19.52 9.74
CA PHE A 550 25.60 -20.11 8.42
C PHE A 550 25.18 -21.61 8.49
N PRO A 551 23.91 -21.91 8.84
CA PRO A 551 23.48 -23.28 9.15
C PRO A 551 23.67 -24.29 8.02
N ALA A 552 23.51 -23.89 6.76
CA ALA A 552 23.64 -24.84 5.66
C ALA A 552 25.10 -25.16 5.32
N ALA A 553 26.05 -24.25 5.58
CA ALA A 553 27.48 -24.56 5.48
C ALA A 553 27.99 -25.27 6.72
N ALA A 554 27.46 -24.92 7.90
CA ALA A 554 27.72 -25.62 9.15
C ALA A 554 27.23 -27.08 9.10
N ASP A 555 26.18 -27.38 8.31
CA ASP A 555 25.75 -28.73 7.95
C ASP A 555 26.77 -29.35 6.97
N CYS A 556 27.87 -29.84 7.53
CA CYS A 556 29.00 -30.33 6.77
C CYS A 556 28.69 -31.65 6.07
N ASN A 557 27.73 -32.44 6.57
CA ASN A 557 27.35 -33.73 5.98
C ASN A 557 26.13 -33.64 5.03
N GLY A 558 25.38 -32.54 5.06
CA GLY A 558 24.20 -32.28 4.22
C GLY A 558 22.94 -33.04 4.66
N ASP A 559 22.84 -33.47 5.92
CA ASP A 559 21.71 -34.23 6.45
C ASP A 559 20.58 -33.34 7.00
N GLY A 560 20.79 -32.02 7.02
CA GLY A 560 19.84 -31.02 7.48
C GLY A 560 19.75 -30.88 9.00
N ILE A 561 20.63 -31.56 9.76
CA ILE A 561 20.63 -31.59 11.23
C ILE A 561 22.01 -31.21 11.75
N LEU A 562 22.18 -29.98 12.21
CA LEU A 562 23.42 -29.55 12.86
C LEU A 562 23.68 -30.33 14.16
N ASN A 563 24.67 -31.22 14.12
CA ASN A 563 25.01 -32.08 15.24
C ASN A 563 26.51 -32.39 15.34
N ALA A 564 26.89 -33.30 16.23
CA ALA A 564 28.29 -33.66 16.46
C ALA A 564 28.99 -34.27 15.23
N ALA A 565 28.24 -34.83 14.28
CA ALA A 565 28.76 -35.32 13.01
C ALA A 565 29.34 -34.18 12.16
N ASP A 566 28.64 -33.04 12.09
CA ASP A 566 29.09 -31.86 11.36
C ASP A 566 30.35 -31.27 11.97
N LEU A 567 30.35 -31.11 13.30
CA LEU A 567 31.52 -30.65 14.05
C LEU A 567 32.75 -31.56 13.81
N THR A 568 32.52 -32.87 13.69
CA THR A 568 33.59 -33.84 13.41
C THR A 568 34.14 -33.68 12.00
N LEU A 569 33.29 -33.38 11.01
CA LEU A 569 33.72 -33.13 9.63
C LEU A 569 34.46 -31.80 9.50
N LEU A 570 33.93 -30.73 10.09
CA LEU A 570 34.58 -29.41 10.13
C LEU A 570 35.99 -29.50 10.73
N ARG A 571 36.14 -30.20 11.85
CA ARG A 571 37.45 -30.45 12.45
C ARG A 571 38.41 -31.18 11.50
N ARG A 572 37.92 -32.17 10.73
CA ARG A 572 38.75 -32.90 9.74
C ARG A 572 39.19 -32.01 8.58
N MET A 573 38.31 -31.12 8.11
CA MET A 573 38.61 -30.16 7.04
C MET A 573 39.76 -29.23 7.44
N LEU A 574 39.75 -28.73 8.68
CA LEU A 574 40.84 -27.92 9.25
C LEU A 574 42.16 -28.69 9.43
N GLU A 575 42.09 -29.99 9.69
CA GLU A 575 43.28 -30.84 9.85
C GLU A 575 43.92 -31.24 8.50
N SER A 576 43.15 -31.26 7.41
CA SER A 576 43.67 -31.49 6.05
C SER A 576 44.40 -30.28 5.47
N ASP A 577 43.91 -29.07 5.72
CA ASP A 577 44.54 -27.83 5.23
C ASP A 577 45.84 -27.47 5.97
N ALA A 578 46.06 -28.02 7.17
CA ALA A 578 47.33 -27.86 7.89
C ALA A 578 48.47 -28.76 7.34
N LYS A 579 48.19 -29.62 6.34
CA LYS A 579 49.13 -30.58 5.75
C LYS A 579 49.46 -30.32 4.27
N SER A 580 48.73 -29.42 3.61
CA SER A 580 49.06 -28.81 2.31
C SER A 580 50.00 -27.61 2.49
#